data_AF-A0A9N8QDV0-F1
#
_entry.id   AF-A0A9N8QDV0-F1
#
_cell.length_a   1.000
_cell.length_b   1.000
_cell.length_c   1.000
_cell.angle_alpha   90.00
_cell.angle_beta   90.00
_cell.angle_gamma   90.00
#
_symmetry.space_group_name_H-M   'P 1'
#
loop_
_entity.id
_entity.type
_entity.pdbx_description
1 polymer ?
#
loop_
_entity_poly.entity_id
_entity_poly.type
_entity_poly.pdbx_seq_one_letter_code
_entity_poly.pdbx_strand_id
1 'polypeptide(L)'
;MARTMPLVFTGDAASWHEGLRLPVARSLNSVDAYAKALRKAFPVDEVDQRRRAQERKWIPEDGPVQTDHFDKIRLLRTDDPETEPSEIRLVQDLLDGLPASFRALMHLPRRTATRDDVRLELVEVESLWRKLNPDRALRTTASTATESSARAASSSLGGRGSRSAPAESSTPARAPTVVSPAAPRPGAPLGMSATYDKS
;
A
#
# COMPACT_ATOMS: atom_id res chain seq x y z
N MET A 1 -19.40 -19.66 -9.62
CA MET A 1 -18.31 -18.75 -9.23
C MET A 1 -18.39 -17.39 -9.93
N ALA A 2 -18.55 -17.27 -11.26
CA ALA A 2 -18.52 -15.94 -11.91
C ALA A 2 -19.68 -14.98 -11.56
N ARG A 3 -20.85 -15.51 -11.17
CA ARG A 3 -22.06 -14.71 -10.87
C ARG A 3 -22.00 -13.97 -9.52
N THR A 4 -21.01 -14.30 -8.67
CA THR A 4 -20.82 -13.69 -7.35
C THR A 4 -19.69 -12.64 -7.33
N MET A 5 -18.94 -12.48 -8.44
CA MET A 5 -17.84 -11.49 -8.53
C MET A 5 -18.27 -10.05 -8.21
N PRO A 6 -19.46 -9.57 -8.62
CA PRO A 6 -19.87 -8.21 -8.28
C PRO A 6 -20.05 -7.97 -6.78
N LEU A 7 -20.32 -9.02 -5.99
CA LEU A 7 -20.56 -8.90 -4.55
C LEU A 7 -19.28 -8.61 -3.76
N VAL A 8 -18.10 -8.83 -4.35
CA VAL A 8 -16.81 -8.54 -3.71
C VAL A 8 -16.25 -7.18 -4.10
N PHE A 9 -16.88 -6.46 -5.02
CA PHE A 9 -16.44 -5.13 -5.40
C PHE A 9 -16.81 -4.12 -4.31
N THR A 10 -15.89 -3.18 -4.07
CA THR A 10 -16.05 -2.10 -3.11
C THR A 10 -15.53 -0.80 -3.72
N GLY A 11 -15.99 0.34 -3.20
CA GLY A 11 -15.57 1.66 -3.69
C GLY A 11 -15.84 1.85 -5.20
N ASP A 12 -14.85 2.39 -5.91
CA ASP A 12 -14.95 2.75 -7.32
C ASP A 12 -15.26 1.55 -8.24
N ALA A 13 -14.82 0.35 -7.87
CA ALA A 13 -15.10 -0.86 -8.63
C ALA A 13 -16.58 -1.28 -8.56
N ALA A 14 -17.23 -1.04 -7.41
CA ALA A 14 -18.68 -1.29 -7.26
C ALA A 14 -19.47 -0.28 -8.08
N SER A 15 -19.15 1.01 -7.96
CA SER A 15 -19.74 2.09 -8.74
C SER A 15 -19.59 1.87 -10.25
N TRP A 16 -18.42 1.37 -10.69
CA TRP A 16 -18.17 1.00 -12.08
C TRP A 16 -19.10 -0.13 -12.55
N HIS A 17 -19.25 -1.20 -11.76
CA HIS A 17 -20.09 -2.35 -12.13
C HIS A 17 -21.58 -1.97 -12.20
N GLU A 18 -22.06 -1.18 -11.24
CA GLU A 18 -23.43 -0.65 -11.23
C GLU A 18 -23.73 0.26 -12.42
N GLY A 19 -22.72 0.99 -12.90
CA GLY A 19 -22.80 1.84 -14.09
C GLY A 19 -22.83 1.07 -15.43
N LEU A 20 -22.59 -0.24 -15.43
CA LEU A 20 -22.60 -1.04 -16.66
C LEU A 20 -24.03 -1.25 -17.18
N ARG A 21 -24.21 -1.11 -18.51
CA ARG A 21 -25.47 -1.47 -19.16
C ARG A 21 -25.76 -2.97 -18.98
N LEU A 22 -27.02 -3.31 -18.72
CA LEU A 22 -27.48 -4.69 -18.52
C LEU A 22 -26.93 -5.74 -19.51
N PRO A 23 -26.91 -5.50 -20.85
CA PRO A 23 -26.33 -6.46 -21.79
C PRO A 23 -24.82 -6.65 -21.62
N VAL A 24 -24.08 -5.59 -21.28
CA VAL A 24 -22.63 -5.64 -21.03
C VAL A 24 -22.36 -6.36 -19.71
N ALA A 25 -23.10 -6.03 -18.65
CA ALA A 25 -22.97 -6.71 -17.36
C ALA A 25 -23.26 -8.22 -17.45
N ARG A 26 -24.24 -8.62 -18.27
CA ARG A 26 -24.54 -10.05 -18.54
C ARG A 26 -23.45 -10.76 -19.35
N SER A 27 -22.69 -10.03 -20.18
CA SER A 27 -21.59 -10.59 -20.96
C SER A 27 -20.36 -10.93 -20.10
N LEU A 28 -20.22 -10.29 -18.92
CA LEU A 28 -19.19 -10.59 -17.93
C LEU A 28 -19.57 -11.87 -17.15
N ASN A 29 -19.36 -13.02 -17.77
CA ASN A 29 -19.78 -14.32 -17.25
C ASN A 29 -18.60 -15.19 -16.74
N SER A 30 -17.37 -14.68 -16.77
CA SER A 30 -16.16 -15.38 -16.33
C SER A 30 -15.24 -14.44 -15.57
N VAL A 31 -14.39 -15.00 -14.71
CA VAL A 31 -13.38 -14.23 -13.96
C VAL A 31 -12.41 -13.52 -14.91
N ASP A 32 -12.02 -14.18 -16.01
CA ASP A 32 -11.15 -13.59 -17.04
C ASP A 32 -11.83 -12.39 -17.74
N ALA A 33 -13.13 -12.49 -18.05
CA ALA A 33 -13.88 -11.38 -18.63
C ALA A 33 -13.96 -10.18 -17.65
N TYR A 34 -14.21 -10.44 -16.37
CA TYR A 34 -14.14 -9.41 -15.32
C TYR A 34 -12.73 -8.80 -15.22
N ALA A 35 -11.68 -9.61 -15.19
CA ALA A 35 -10.30 -9.13 -15.10
C ALA A 35 -9.93 -8.24 -16.30
N LYS A 36 -10.27 -8.65 -17.53
CA LYS A 36 -10.06 -7.84 -18.75
C LYS A 36 -10.85 -6.53 -18.71
N ALA A 37 -12.11 -6.58 -18.29
CA ALA A 37 -12.95 -5.40 -18.19
C ALA A 37 -12.44 -4.42 -17.12
N LEU A 38 -11.98 -4.93 -15.97
CA LEU A 38 -11.38 -4.13 -14.91
C LEU A 38 -10.06 -3.49 -15.35
N ARG A 39 -9.14 -4.23 -15.99
CA ARG A 39 -7.89 -3.64 -16.52
C ARG A 39 -8.18 -2.50 -17.51
N LYS A 40 -9.22 -2.64 -18.33
CA LYS A 40 -9.63 -1.58 -19.28
C LYS A 40 -10.27 -0.37 -18.58
N ALA A 41 -11.04 -0.60 -17.53
CA ALA A 41 -11.72 0.46 -16.78
C ALA A 41 -10.78 1.22 -15.82
N PHE A 42 -9.76 0.54 -15.31
CA PHE A 42 -8.79 1.03 -14.35
C PHE A 42 -7.38 0.85 -14.90
N PRO A 43 -6.98 1.65 -15.92
CA PRO A 43 -5.62 1.57 -16.46
C PRO A 43 -4.61 1.98 -15.39
N VAL A 44 -3.53 1.22 -15.30
CA VAL A 44 -2.41 1.55 -14.40
C VAL A 44 -1.47 2.51 -15.12
N ASP A 45 -1.02 3.55 -14.42
CA ASP A 45 0.07 4.39 -14.91
C ASP A 45 1.39 3.63 -14.73
N GLU A 46 1.83 2.95 -15.79
CA GLU A 46 3.04 2.14 -15.79
C GLU A 46 4.31 2.97 -15.57
N VAL A 47 4.32 4.23 -16.00
CA VAL A 47 5.46 5.13 -15.83
C VAL A 47 5.62 5.49 -14.35
N ASP A 48 4.52 5.88 -13.71
CA ASP A 48 4.48 6.17 -12.29
C ASP A 48 4.77 4.92 -11.44
N GLN A 49 4.20 3.78 -11.81
CA GLN A 49 4.43 2.50 -11.14
C GLN A 49 5.91 2.12 -11.21
N ARG A 50 6.54 2.27 -12.37
CA ARG A 50 7.96 1.98 -12.56
C ARG A 50 8.85 2.96 -11.81
N ARG A 51 8.52 4.26 -11.82
CA ARG A 51 9.21 5.26 -11.01
C ARG A 51 9.17 4.88 -9.53
N ARG A 52 7.99 4.54 -9.00
CA ARG A 52 7.82 4.07 -7.61
C ARG A 52 8.66 2.81 -7.33
N ALA A 53 8.73 1.88 -8.27
CA ALA A 53 9.55 0.68 -8.13
C ALA A 53 11.05 1.00 -8.03
N GLN A 54 11.53 1.94 -8.84
CA GLN A 54 12.93 2.37 -8.87
C GLN A 54 13.33 3.19 -7.64
N GLU A 55 12.44 4.08 -7.19
CA GLU A 55 12.66 4.90 -5.99
C GLU A 55 12.62 4.08 -4.70
N ARG A 56 11.93 2.93 -4.73
CA ARG A 56 11.83 2.03 -3.60
C ARG A 56 13.19 1.40 -3.27
N LYS A 57 13.62 1.67 -2.04
CA LYS A 57 14.84 1.15 -1.42
C LYS A 57 14.46 0.41 -0.15
N TRP A 58 15.12 -0.71 0.08
CA TRP A 58 14.92 -1.45 1.30
C TRP A 58 15.48 -0.67 2.49
N ILE A 59 14.64 -0.53 3.51
CA ILE A 59 14.97 0.07 4.81
C ILE A 59 15.10 -1.09 5.82
N PRO A 60 16.33 -1.40 6.28
CA PRO A 60 16.57 -2.51 7.20
C PRO A 60 15.76 -2.47 8.50
N GLU A 61 15.41 -1.26 8.93
CA GLU A 61 14.63 -0.98 10.13
C GLU A 61 13.16 -1.37 10.00
N ASP A 62 12.58 -1.23 8.80
CA ASP A 62 11.14 -1.39 8.56
C ASP A 62 10.71 -2.85 8.43
N GLY A 63 11.65 -3.75 8.11
CA GLY A 63 11.34 -5.17 7.99
C GLY A 63 12.40 -6.00 7.27
N PRO A 64 12.10 -7.29 7.05
CA PRO A 64 13.00 -8.20 6.34
C PRO A 64 13.14 -7.81 4.88
N VAL A 65 14.29 -8.12 4.29
CA VAL A 65 14.58 -7.77 2.88
C VAL A 65 13.62 -8.46 1.91
N GLN A 66 13.13 -9.64 2.27
CA GLN A 66 12.20 -10.41 1.44
C GLN A 66 10.88 -9.68 1.21
N THR A 67 10.32 -9.03 2.24
CA THR A 67 9.04 -8.32 2.10
C THR A 67 9.18 -7.18 1.10
N ASP A 68 10.25 -6.39 1.21
CA ASP A 68 10.53 -5.31 0.26
C ASP A 68 10.76 -5.84 -1.16
N HIS A 69 11.47 -6.95 -1.28
CA HIS A 69 11.68 -7.64 -2.56
C HIS A 69 10.36 -8.05 -3.23
N PHE A 70 9.41 -8.65 -2.49
CA PHE A 70 8.12 -9.03 -3.06
C PHE A 70 7.27 -7.83 -3.46
N ASP A 71 7.27 -6.77 -2.65
CA ASP A 71 6.58 -5.52 -2.98
C ASP A 71 7.17 -4.87 -4.24
N LYS A 72 8.50 -4.87 -4.37
CA LYS A 72 9.18 -4.34 -5.55
C LYS A 72 8.85 -5.14 -6.80
N ILE A 73 8.79 -6.47 -6.72
CA ILE A 73 8.34 -7.32 -7.85
C ILE A 73 6.89 -7.03 -8.23
N ARG A 74 6.01 -6.79 -7.26
CA ARG A 74 4.62 -6.41 -7.55
C ARG A 74 4.55 -5.09 -8.33
N LEU A 75 5.40 -4.12 -8.00
CA LEU A 75 5.49 -2.86 -8.73
C LEU A 75 6.14 -3.03 -10.11
N LEU A 76 7.10 -3.94 -10.29
CA LEU A 76 7.74 -4.20 -11.58
C LEU A 76 6.90 -5.09 -12.51
N ARG A 77 5.78 -5.63 -12.03
CA ARG A 77 4.89 -6.46 -12.84
C ARG A 77 4.08 -5.57 -13.77
N THR A 78 4.33 -5.74 -15.07
CA THR A 78 3.51 -5.16 -16.13
C THR A 78 2.40 -6.14 -16.51
N ASP A 79 1.24 -5.62 -16.93
CA ASP A 79 0.13 -6.44 -17.42
C ASP A 79 0.35 -6.96 -18.85
N ASP A 80 1.24 -6.30 -19.61
CA ASP A 80 1.55 -6.61 -20.99
C ASP A 80 2.86 -7.43 -21.13
N PRO A 81 2.82 -8.68 -21.64
CA PRO A 81 4.00 -9.49 -21.87
C PRO A 81 4.96 -8.91 -22.92
N GLU A 82 4.50 -8.06 -23.85
CA GLU A 82 5.37 -7.44 -24.85
C GLU A 82 6.21 -6.30 -24.26
N THR A 83 5.70 -5.68 -23.20
CA THR A 83 6.34 -4.58 -22.46
C THR A 83 7.14 -5.09 -21.25
N GLU A 84 7.18 -6.42 -21.02
CA GLU A 84 7.95 -6.99 -19.92
C GLU A 84 9.46 -6.68 -20.08
N PRO A 85 10.09 -6.05 -19.07
CA PRO A 85 11.52 -5.80 -19.10
C PRO A 85 12.31 -7.12 -19.06
N SER A 86 13.47 -7.13 -19.72
CA SER A 86 14.35 -8.29 -19.71
C SER A 86 14.76 -8.68 -18.28
N GLU A 87 14.95 -9.98 -18.06
CA GLU A 87 15.33 -10.54 -16.75
C GLU A 87 16.52 -9.82 -16.13
N ILE A 88 17.54 -9.52 -16.94
CA ILE A 88 18.75 -8.80 -16.53
C ILE A 88 18.42 -7.42 -15.98
N ARG A 89 17.50 -6.67 -16.62
CA ARG A 89 17.08 -5.35 -16.16
C ARG A 89 16.29 -5.44 -14.86
N LEU A 90 15.43 -6.44 -14.72
CA LEU A 90 14.66 -6.66 -13.50
C LEU A 90 15.56 -6.99 -12.31
N VAL A 91 16.56 -7.85 -12.53
CA VAL A 91 17.56 -8.16 -11.50
C VAL A 91 18.36 -6.91 -11.14
N GLN A 92 18.78 -6.11 -12.13
CA GLN A 92 19.48 -4.84 -11.85
C GLN A 92 18.60 -3.87 -11.04
N ASP A 93 17.35 -3.63 -11.47
CA ASP A 93 16.40 -2.76 -10.78
C ASP A 93 16.18 -3.23 -9.33
N LEU A 94 16.11 -4.54 -9.11
CA LEU A 94 15.98 -5.14 -7.80
C LEU A 94 17.23 -4.90 -6.92
N LEU A 95 18.42 -5.16 -7.47
CA LEU A 95 19.69 -4.94 -6.77
C LEU A 95 19.92 -3.46 -6.43
N ASP A 96 19.50 -2.54 -7.30
CA ASP A 96 19.62 -1.09 -7.06
C ASP A 96 18.74 -0.60 -5.89
N GLY A 97 17.74 -1.39 -5.49
CA GLY A 97 16.98 -1.14 -4.26
C GLY A 97 17.74 -1.48 -2.97
N LEU A 98 18.88 -2.17 -3.07
CA LEU A 98 19.63 -2.67 -1.91
C LEU A 98 20.85 -1.79 -1.59
N PRO A 99 21.19 -1.64 -0.30
CA PRO A 99 22.41 -0.96 0.12
C PRO A 99 23.67 -1.56 -0.53
N ALA A 100 24.66 -0.73 -0.87
CA ALA A 100 25.90 -1.19 -1.48
C ALA A 100 26.66 -2.21 -0.61
N SER A 101 26.61 -2.05 0.73
CA SER A 101 27.20 -3.01 1.66
C SER A 101 26.50 -4.38 1.64
N PHE A 102 25.20 -4.42 1.32
CA PHE A 102 24.46 -5.66 1.15
C PHE A 102 24.82 -6.33 -0.18
N ARG A 103 24.88 -5.54 -1.26
CA ARG A 103 25.28 -6.01 -2.58
C ARG A 103 26.68 -6.61 -2.61
N ALA A 104 27.61 -6.11 -1.80
CA ALA A 104 28.96 -6.64 -1.69
C ALA A 104 29.03 -8.06 -1.12
N LEU A 105 28.00 -8.50 -0.39
CA LEU A 105 27.94 -9.83 0.22
C LEU A 105 27.22 -10.86 -0.66
N MET A 106 26.48 -10.41 -1.68
CA MET A 106 25.81 -11.30 -2.63
C MET A 106 26.79 -11.88 -3.64
N HIS A 107 26.65 -13.18 -3.90
CA HIS A 107 27.48 -13.99 -4.80
C HIS A 107 26.74 -14.30 -6.10
N LEU A 108 26.00 -13.33 -6.63
CA LEU A 108 25.18 -13.49 -7.83
C LEU A 108 26.03 -13.50 -9.12
N PRO A 109 25.73 -14.41 -10.08
CA PRO A 109 26.29 -14.37 -11.42
C PRO A 109 25.87 -13.09 -12.17
N ARG A 110 26.79 -12.12 -12.33
CA ARG A 110 26.50 -10.76 -12.85
C ARG A 110 25.73 -10.68 -14.17
N ARG A 111 25.77 -11.73 -15.00
CA ARG A 111 25.15 -11.74 -16.35
C ARG A 111 24.05 -12.78 -16.53
N THR A 112 23.90 -13.71 -15.59
CA THR A 112 22.97 -14.85 -15.71
C THR A 112 22.10 -15.03 -14.47
N ALA A 113 22.21 -14.15 -13.48
CA ALA A 113 21.35 -14.17 -12.31
C ALA A 113 19.89 -13.95 -12.72
N THR A 114 19.01 -14.74 -12.13
CA THR A 114 17.57 -14.65 -12.24
C THR A 114 16.96 -14.06 -10.96
N ARG A 115 15.70 -13.62 -11.04
CA ARG A 115 14.91 -13.16 -9.88
C ARG A 115 14.89 -14.20 -8.75
N ASP A 116 14.87 -15.48 -9.08
CA ASP A 116 14.85 -16.56 -8.09
C ASP A 116 16.23 -16.77 -7.45
N ASP A 117 17.33 -16.61 -8.19
CA ASP A 117 18.68 -16.64 -7.60
C ASP A 117 18.85 -15.51 -6.57
N VAL A 118 18.35 -14.31 -6.89
CA VAL A 118 18.38 -13.18 -5.95
C VAL A 118 17.58 -13.49 -4.69
N ARG A 119 16.41 -14.13 -4.82
CA ARG A 119 15.56 -14.53 -3.66
C ARG A 119 16.25 -15.51 -2.73
N LEU A 120 16.95 -16.49 -3.29
CA LEU A 120 17.64 -17.51 -2.51
C LEU A 120 18.76 -16.87 -1.69
N GLU A 121 19.59 -16.03 -2.31
CA GLU A 121 20.70 -15.39 -1.61
C GLU A 121 20.24 -14.32 -0.61
N LEU A 122 19.12 -13.64 -0.87
CA LEU A 122 18.60 -12.56 -0.02
C LEU A 122 18.48 -12.97 1.46
N VAL A 123 17.97 -14.17 1.74
CA VAL A 123 17.75 -14.64 3.13
C VAL A 123 19.07 -14.91 3.84
N GLU A 124 19.98 -15.61 3.15
CA GLU A 124 21.26 -16.00 3.70
C GLU A 124 22.11 -14.76 4.00
N VAL A 125 22.20 -13.87 3.01
CA VAL A 125 22.98 -12.62 3.09
C VAL A 125 22.39 -11.65 4.10
N GLU A 126 21.05 -11.58 4.26
CA GLU A 126 20.43 -10.69 5.24
C GLU A 126 20.92 -10.97 6.66
N SER A 127 20.95 -12.24 7.04
CA SER A 127 21.37 -12.64 8.38
C SER A 127 22.83 -12.24 8.67
N LEU A 128 23.72 -12.37 7.68
CA LEU A 128 25.11 -11.98 7.78
C LEU A 128 25.26 -10.46 7.80
N TRP A 129 24.54 -9.76 6.92
CA TRP A 129 24.60 -8.32 6.80
C TRP A 129 24.14 -7.62 8.08
N ARG A 130 23.05 -8.09 8.71
CA ARG A 130 22.58 -7.54 9.99
C ARG A 130 23.58 -7.73 11.13
N LYS A 131 24.33 -8.85 11.15
CA LYS A 131 25.42 -9.07 12.12
C LYS A 131 26.57 -8.08 11.93
N LEU A 132 26.88 -7.74 10.68
CA LEU A 132 27.94 -6.80 10.33
C LEU A 132 27.52 -5.33 10.49
N ASN A 133 26.21 -5.04 10.46
CA ASN A 133 25.64 -3.68 10.57
C ASN A 133 24.61 -3.63 11.72
N PRO A 134 25.05 -3.84 12.98
CA PRO A 134 24.15 -3.93 14.12
C PRO A 134 23.39 -2.60 14.35
N ASP A 135 24.02 -1.47 14.09
CA ASP A 135 23.44 -0.13 14.17
C ASP A 135 22.17 0.03 13.31
N ARG A 136 22.12 -0.64 12.15
CA ARG A 136 20.97 -0.63 11.23
C ARG A 136 19.94 -1.72 11.51
N ALA A 137 20.29 -2.72 12.32
CA ALA A 137 19.42 -3.84 12.65
C ALA A 137 18.50 -3.57 13.86
N LEU A 138 18.84 -2.59 14.70
CA LEU A 138 18.30 -2.43 16.06
C LEU A 138 16.84 -1.94 16.16
N ARG A 139 16.16 -1.59 15.07
CA ARG A 139 14.73 -1.19 15.13
C ARG A 139 13.75 -2.34 14.87
N THR A 140 14.20 -3.45 14.31
CA THR A 140 13.34 -4.61 14.02
C THR A 140 13.04 -5.46 15.25
N THR A 141 13.86 -5.41 16.31
CA THR A 141 13.66 -6.22 17.52
C THR A 141 12.70 -5.62 18.54
N ALA A 142 12.30 -4.35 18.38
CA ALA A 142 11.33 -3.73 19.28
C ALA A 142 9.87 -4.15 19.00
N SER A 143 9.56 -4.61 17.78
CA SER A 143 8.18 -4.94 17.37
C SER A 143 7.81 -6.41 17.45
N THR A 144 8.78 -7.33 17.62
CA THR A 144 8.50 -8.78 17.74
C THR A 144 8.47 -9.30 19.18
N ALA A 145 8.82 -8.47 20.18
CA ALA A 145 8.80 -8.87 21.59
C ALA A 145 7.40 -8.76 22.25
N THR A 146 6.41 -8.13 21.61
CA THR A 146 5.11 -7.84 22.25
C THR A 146 4.00 -8.84 21.92
N GLU A 147 4.14 -9.70 20.91
CA GLU A 147 3.09 -10.68 20.56
C GLU A 147 3.18 -12.03 21.28
N SER A 148 4.26 -12.31 22.03
CA SER A 148 4.39 -13.52 22.86
C SER A 148 3.95 -13.34 24.31
N SER A 149 3.06 -12.37 24.58
CA SER A 149 2.44 -12.16 25.90
C SER A 149 0.93 -11.93 25.83
N ALA A 150 0.25 -12.48 24.82
CA ALA A 150 -1.22 -12.43 24.73
C ALA A 150 -1.89 -13.81 24.77
N ARG A 151 -1.13 -14.92 24.86
CA ARG A 151 -1.69 -16.28 24.74
C ARG A 151 -1.88 -17.04 26.07
N ALA A 152 -1.84 -16.36 27.22
CA ALA A 152 -2.00 -17.02 28.51
C ALA A 152 -2.90 -16.24 29.48
N ALA A 153 -4.14 -15.93 29.08
CA ALA A 153 -5.21 -15.60 30.03
C ALA A 153 -6.58 -15.72 29.37
N SER A 154 -7.04 -16.95 29.10
CA SER A 154 -8.45 -17.20 28.78
C SER A 154 -8.83 -18.61 29.22
N SER A 155 -8.96 -18.79 30.54
CA SER A 155 -9.65 -19.93 31.13
C SER A 155 -10.11 -19.60 32.55
N SER A 156 -11.35 -19.14 32.68
CA SER A 156 -12.32 -19.69 33.64
C SER A 156 -13.65 -18.94 33.55
N LEU A 157 -14.69 -19.69 33.20
CA LEU A 157 -16.08 -19.33 33.45
C LEU A 157 -16.36 -19.43 34.95
N GLY A 158 -17.21 -18.54 35.46
CA GLY A 158 -18.07 -18.87 36.59
C GLY A 158 -18.30 -17.75 37.61
N GLY A 159 -19.51 -17.20 37.61
CA GLY A 159 -20.22 -17.05 38.87
C GLY A 159 -20.58 -15.64 39.33
N ARG A 160 -21.89 -15.40 39.27
CA ARG A 160 -22.73 -14.71 40.27
C ARG A 160 -22.84 -13.19 40.16
N GLY A 161 -24.10 -12.77 40.12
CA GLY A 161 -24.49 -11.40 39.85
C GLY A 161 -24.57 -10.51 41.07
N SER A 162 -24.86 -9.24 40.80
CA SER A 162 -25.69 -8.40 41.64
C SER A 162 -26.28 -7.30 40.77
N ARG A 163 -27.60 -7.23 40.79
CA ARG A 163 -28.40 -6.12 40.30
C ARG A 163 -28.14 -4.92 41.20
N SER A 164 -28.06 -3.73 40.62
CA SER A 164 -28.57 -2.47 41.19
C SER A 164 -28.60 -1.39 40.12
N ALA A 165 -29.81 -1.00 39.71
CA ALA A 165 -30.15 0.35 39.26
C ALA A 165 -30.59 1.15 40.52
N PRO A 166 -30.77 2.50 40.53
CA PRO A 166 -31.59 3.25 39.57
C PRO A 166 -31.23 4.74 39.27
N ALA A 167 -31.99 5.31 38.32
CA ALA A 167 -32.52 6.69 38.16
C ALA A 167 -31.55 7.89 38.00
N GLU A 168 -31.55 8.62 36.87
CA GLU A 168 -32.50 9.70 36.43
C GLU A 168 -32.56 10.86 37.44
N SER A 169 -32.12 12.09 37.15
CA SER A 169 -32.80 13.15 36.37
C SER A 169 -31.89 14.40 36.46
N SER A 170 -31.69 15.24 35.44
CA SER A 170 -32.52 16.45 35.26
C SER A 170 -32.06 17.21 34.01
N THR A 171 -32.99 17.47 33.10
CA THR A 171 -32.99 18.60 32.14
C THR A 171 -33.67 19.82 32.82
N PRO A 172 -33.42 21.06 32.38
CA PRO A 172 -34.29 21.68 31.35
C PRO A 172 -33.48 22.53 30.33
N ALA A 173 -33.66 22.36 29.02
CA ALA A 173 -34.64 23.04 28.14
C ALA A 173 -34.47 24.56 27.96
N ARG A 174 -34.00 24.99 26.77
CA ARG A 174 -34.53 26.14 25.99
C ARG A 174 -33.96 26.20 24.56
N ALA A 175 -34.84 26.11 23.56
CA ALA A 175 -34.70 26.71 22.22
C ALA A 175 -35.82 27.80 22.11
N PRO A 176 -36.03 28.59 21.02
CA PRO A 176 -35.41 28.60 19.68
C PRO A 176 -35.19 30.01 19.03
N THR A 177 -34.72 30.02 17.76
CA THR A 177 -34.97 30.98 16.66
C THR A 177 -34.29 32.37 16.65
N VAL A 178 -33.58 32.73 15.56
CA VAL A 178 -33.89 33.83 14.58
C VAL A 178 -32.90 33.76 13.39
N VAL A 179 -33.44 34.03 12.20
CA VAL A 179 -32.87 33.97 10.84
C VAL A 179 -32.19 35.30 10.44
N SER A 180 -31.33 35.27 9.42
CA SER A 180 -31.10 36.31 8.37
C SER A 180 -29.81 37.19 8.42
N PRO A 181 -29.42 37.94 7.35
CA PRO A 181 -28.42 37.51 6.34
C PRO A 181 -27.31 38.55 5.97
N ALA A 182 -26.43 38.16 5.03
CA ALA A 182 -25.74 38.97 3.98
C ALA A 182 -24.53 39.91 4.26
N ALA A 183 -23.36 39.49 3.72
CA ALA A 183 -22.46 40.20 2.77
C ALA A 183 -21.56 41.40 3.25
N PRO A 184 -20.65 41.97 2.40
CA PRO A 184 -19.22 41.60 2.27
C PRO A 184 -18.20 42.79 2.33
N ARG A 185 -16.89 42.50 2.07
CA ARG A 185 -15.74 43.38 1.65
C ARG A 185 -14.77 43.88 2.76
N PRO A 186 -13.58 44.44 2.43
CA PRO A 186 -12.64 44.20 1.31
C PRO A 186 -11.16 44.07 1.80
N GLY A 187 -10.23 43.59 0.95
CA GLY A 187 -8.80 43.77 1.20
C GLY A 187 -7.87 42.78 0.50
N ALA A 188 -7.66 42.99 -0.80
CA ALA A 188 -6.54 42.41 -1.56
C ALA A 188 -5.24 43.21 -1.23
N PRO A 189 -4.01 42.75 -1.59
CA PRO A 189 -3.66 42.51 -2.98
C PRO A 189 -2.84 41.26 -3.30
N LEU A 190 -3.10 40.78 -4.52
CA LEU A 190 -2.21 39.96 -5.35
C LEU A 190 -0.94 40.74 -5.69
N GLY A 191 0.23 40.14 -5.45
CA GLY A 191 1.51 40.61 -5.98
C GLY A 191 1.75 40.05 -7.37
N MET A 192 1.36 40.82 -8.39
CA MET A 192 1.83 40.69 -9.78
C MET A 192 2.78 41.86 -10.03
N SER A 193 4.05 41.58 -10.25
CA SER A 193 5.00 42.57 -10.77
C SER A 193 5.56 42.07 -12.10
N ALA A 194 4.92 42.54 -13.17
CA ALA A 194 5.54 42.70 -14.47
C ALA A 194 5.92 44.19 -14.60
N THR A 195 7.18 44.47 -14.91
CA THR A 195 7.62 45.77 -15.44
C THR A 195 8.76 45.58 -16.44
N TYR A 196 8.78 46.52 -17.38
CA TYR A 196 9.21 46.47 -18.77
C TYR A 196 10.65 46.99 -19.00
N ASP A 197 11.15 46.73 -20.22
CA ASP A 197 12.05 47.55 -21.08
C ASP A 197 13.51 47.84 -20.68
N LYS A 198 14.47 47.56 -21.58
CA LYS A 198 14.96 48.52 -22.61
C LYS A 198 16.33 48.14 -23.20
N SER A 199 16.40 48.03 -24.53
CA SER A 199 17.43 48.52 -25.48
C SER A 199 17.57 47.61 -26.70
#